data_AF-A0A832PDL7-F1
#
_entry.id   AF-A0A832PDL7-F1
#
_cell.length_a   1.000
_cell.length_b   1.000
_cell.length_c   1.000
_cell.angle_alpha   90.00
_cell.angle_beta   90.00
_cell.angle_gamma   90.00
#
_symmetry.space_group_name_H-M   'P 1'
#
loop_
_entity.id
_entity.type
_entity.pdbx_description
1 polymer ?
#
loop_
_entity_poly.entity_id
_entity_poly.type
_entity_poly.pdbx_seq_one_letter_code
_entity_poly.pdbx_strand_id
1 'polypeptide(L)'
;MNPNTFNRLKQLGFSDDEIIKMSKTFKHTLTQSPEKVESVVNELINQGLNNQQTHEFLIHTPSILGKAVTTIRQQFDLYRQIFGNRYIDVLSINPRRLIQGLKTTKNRYAFFVNNNISQEEIEKNLFISKVQFKRKYNCEL
;
A
#
# COMPACT_ATOMS: atom_id res chain seq x y z
N MET A 1 -19.74 -9.60 11.80
CA MET A 1 -19.29 -10.09 10.48
C MET A 1 -20.31 -9.62 9.46
N ASN A 2 -19.94 -8.84 8.45
CA ASN A 2 -20.86 -8.51 7.36
C ASN A 2 -20.81 -9.63 6.32
N PRO A 3 -21.85 -10.48 6.20
CA PRO A 3 -21.85 -11.61 5.26
C PRO A 3 -21.74 -11.14 3.80
N ASN A 4 -22.21 -9.93 3.48
CA ASN A 4 -22.15 -9.39 2.13
C ASN A 4 -20.71 -9.10 1.70
N THR A 5 -19.89 -8.58 2.62
CA THR A 5 -18.47 -8.27 2.34
C THR A 5 -17.65 -9.54 2.16
N PHE A 6 -17.93 -10.58 2.97
CA PHE A 6 -17.31 -11.89 2.82
C PHE A 6 -17.61 -12.50 1.44
N ASN A 7 -18.89 -12.52 1.05
CA ASN A 7 -19.31 -13.03 -0.26
C ASN A 7 -18.73 -12.21 -1.42
N ARG A 8 -18.65 -10.89 -1.27
CA ARG A 8 -18.04 -10.03 -2.29
C ARG A 8 -16.55 -10.34 -2.45
N LEU A 9 -15.79 -10.54 -1.37
CA LEU A 9 -14.40 -10.96 -1.45
C LEU A 9 -14.25 -12.31 -2.17
N LYS A 10 -15.14 -13.28 -1.94
CA LYS A 10 -15.14 -14.54 -2.70
C LYS A 10 -15.36 -14.33 -4.19
N GLN A 11 -16.31 -13.47 -4.57
CA GLN A 11 -16.57 -13.12 -5.97
C GLN A 11 -15.36 -12.42 -6.63
N LEU A 12 -14.55 -11.72 -5.85
CA LEU A 12 -13.31 -11.08 -6.29
C LEU A 12 -12.12 -12.06 -6.36
N GLY A 13 -12.34 -13.35 -6.07
CA GLY A 13 -11.36 -14.42 -6.23
C GLY A 13 -10.63 -14.85 -4.97
N PHE A 14 -10.96 -14.28 -3.81
CA PHE A 14 -10.32 -14.64 -2.53
C PHE A 14 -10.91 -15.94 -1.96
N SER A 15 -10.04 -16.82 -1.46
CA SER A 15 -10.44 -17.99 -0.70
C SER A 15 -10.89 -17.65 0.73
N ASP A 16 -11.66 -18.55 1.35
CA ASP A 16 -12.14 -18.36 2.72
C ASP A 16 -10.97 -18.18 3.71
N ASP A 17 -9.89 -18.94 3.55
CA ASP A 17 -8.68 -18.85 4.37
C ASP A 17 -7.96 -17.50 4.22
N GLU A 18 -7.89 -16.97 2.99
CA GLU A 18 -7.31 -15.65 2.73
C GLU A 18 -8.16 -14.54 3.36
N ILE A 19 -9.48 -14.63 3.26
CA ILE A 19 -10.39 -13.66 3.89
C ILE A 19 -10.25 -13.69 5.41
N ILE A 20 -10.13 -14.89 6.01
CA ILE A 20 -9.89 -15.06 7.45
C ILE A 20 -8.54 -14.46 7.84
N LYS A 21 -7.48 -14.72 7.07
CA LYS A 21 -6.14 -14.16 7.28
C LYS A 21 -6.14 -12.62 7.21
N MET A 22 -6.83 -12.05 6.22
CA MET A 22 -7.00 -10.61 6.08
C MET A 22 -7.73 -10.02 7.29
N SER A 23 -8.79 -10.69 7.76
CA SER A 23 -9.59 -10.28 8.91
C SER A 23 -8.81 -10.33 10.22
N LYS A 24 -7.90 -11.29 10.39
CA LYS A 24 -6.98 -11.36 11.53
C LYS A 24 -5.95 -10.22 11.50
N THR A 25 -5.44 -9.88 10.31
CA THR A 25 -4.43 -8.82 10.12
C THR A 25 -5.04 -7.42 10.26
N PHE A 26 -6.24 -7.20 9.70
CA PHE A 26 -7.00 -5.98 9.80
C PHE A 26 -8.43 -6.30 10.24
N LYS A 27 -8.72 -6.08 11.53
CA LYS A 27 -10.00 -6.44 12.17
C LYS A 27 -11.23 -5.85 11.48
N HIS A 28 -11.06 -4.74 10.77
CA HIS A 28 -12.13 -4.04 10.05
C HIS A 28 -12.36 -4.52 8.62
N THR A 29 -11.64 -5.55 8.14
CA THR A 29 -11.80 -6.11 6.79
C THR A 29 -13.28 -6.43 6.50
N LEU A 30 -13.92 -7.20 7.39
CA LEU A 30 -15.33 -7.61 7.25
C LEU A 30 -16.34 -6.60 7.80
N THR A 31 -15.89 -5.41 8.20
CA THR A 31 -16.79 -4.29 8.56
C THR A 31 -16.83 -3.23 7.48
N GLN A 32 -15.95 -3.28 6.47
CA GLN A 32 -16.09 -2.46 5.26
C GLN A 32 -17.34 -2.87 4.49
N SER A 33 -17.92 -1.93 3.73
CA SER A 33 -19.00 -2.27 2.81
C SER A 33 -18.45 -3.03 1.59
N PRO A 34 -19.27 -3.87 0.92
CA PRO A 34 -18.89 -4.53 -0.32
C PRO A 34 -18.42 -3.56 -1.41
N GLU A 35 -19.11 -2.42 -1.55
CA GLU A 35 -18.80 -1.37 -2.52
C GLU A 35 -17.44 -0.73 -2.20
N LYS A 36 -17.13 -0.59 -0.91
CA LYS A 36 -15.84 -0.08 -0.48
C LYS A 36 -14.70 -1.02 -0.89
N VAL A 37 -14.86 -2.32 -0.65
CA VAL A 37 -13.87 -3.33 -1.07
C VAL A 37 -13.67 -3.29 -2.59
N GLU A 38 -14.76 -3.32 -3.35
CA GLU A 38 -14.73 -3.30 -4.81
C GLU A 38 -14.07 -2.02 -5.35
N SER A 39 -14.40 -0.85 -4.78
CA SER A 39 -13.78 0.43 -5.17
C SER A 39 -12.26 0.44 -4.95
N VAL A 40 -11.76 -0.21 -3.90
CA VAL A 40 -10.31 -0.28 -3.62
C VAL A 40 -9.63 -1.25 -4.56
N VAL A 41 -10.23 -2.42 -4.84
CA VAL A 41 -9.70 -3.38 -5.83
C VAL A 41 -9.59 -2.73 -7.21
N ASN A 42 -10.68 -2.12 -7.68
CA ASN A 42 -10.72 -1.45 -8.97
C ASN A 42 -9.72 -0.30 -9.03
N GLU A 43 -9.57 0.45 -7.94
CA GLU A 43 -8.56 1.52 -7.89
C GLU A 43 -7.15 0.97 -8.05
N LEU A 44 -6.77 -0.09 -7.33
CA LEU A 44 -5.43 -0.67 -7.45
C LEU A 44 -5.13 -1.12 -8.88
N ILE A 45 -6.13 -1.73 -9.55
CA ILE A 45 -6.02 -2.13 -10.95
C ILE A 45 -5.88 -0.92 -11.88
N ASN A 46 -6.70 0.12 -11.69
CA ASN A 46 -6.61 1.37 -12.45
C ASN A 46 -5.27 2.09 -12.27
N GLN A 47 -4.63 1.89 -11.11
CA GLN A 47 -3.29 2.42 -10.84
C GLN A 47 -2.16 1.59 -11.46
N GLY A 48 -2.47 0.52 -12.21
CA GLY A 48 -1.52 -0.25 -13.00
C GLY A 48 -1.12 -1.60 -12.40
N LEU A 49 -1.70 -2.02 -11.26
CA LEU A 49 -1.50 -3.38 -10.76
C LEU A 49 -2.34 -4.36 -11.59
N ASN A 50 -1.81 -5.54 -11.87
CA ASN A 50 -2.64 -6.61 -12.42
C ASN A 50 -3.49 -7.29 -11.32
N ASN A 51 -4.38 -8.19 -11.72
CA ASN A 51 -5.27 -8.88 -10.78
C ASN A 51 -4.51 -9.69 -9.72
N GLN A 52 -3.47 -10.41 -10.12
CA GLN A 52 -2.66 -11.22 -9.19
C GLN A 52 -1.91 -10.33 -8.18
N GLN A 53 -1.27 -9.27 -8.65
CA GLN A 53 -0.59 -8.30 -7.80
C GLN A 53 -1.57 -7.64 -6.82
N THR A 54 -2.75 -7.27 -7.30
CA THR A 54 -3.82 -6.67 -6.46
C THR A 54 -4.30 -7.65 -5.39
N HIS A 55 -4.46 -8.92 -5.76
CA HIS A 55 -4.87 -9.99 -4.83
C HIS A 55 -3.82 -10.25 -3.74
N GLU A 56 -2.57 -10.52 -4.14
CA GLU A 56 -1.44 -10.72 -3.21
C GLU A 56 -1.26 -9.51 -2.29
N PHE A 57 -1.37 -8.30 -2.85
CA PHE A 57 -1.28 -7.07 -2.11
C PHE A 57 -2.33 -6.97 -1.00
N LEU A 58 -3.59 -7.26 -1.32
CA LEU A 58 -4.69 -7.17 -0.34
C LEU A 58 -4.58 -8.21 0.76
N ILE A 59 -4.07 -9.41 0.47
CA ILE A 59 -3.80 -10.45 1.48
C ILE A 59 -2.76 -9.99 2.49
N HIS A 60 -1.69 -9.33 2.03
CA HIS A 60 -0.59 -8.89 2.88
C HIS A 60 -0.85 -7.55 3.58
N THR A 61 -1.69 -6.71 2.97
CA THR A 61 -1.94 -5.33 3.40
C THR A 61 -3.45 -5.00 3.41
N PRO A 62 -4.29 -5.77 4.13
CA PRO A 62 -5.75 -5.55 4.11
C PRO A 62 -6.16 -4.20 4.73
N SER A 63 -5.29 -3.57 5.52
CA SER A 63 -5.51 -2.23 6.08
C SER A 63 -5.73 -1.15 5.02
N ILE A 64 -5.32 -1.37 3.76
CA ILE A 64 -5.59 -0.46 2.66
C ILE A 64 -7.10 -0.26 2.43
N LEU A 65 -7.93 -1.26 2.77
CA LEU A 65 -9.38 -1.20 2.65
C LEU A 65 -9.99 -0.08 3.51
N GLY A 66 -9.30 0.32 4.58
CA GLY A 66 -9.70 1.45 5.42
C GLY A 66 -9.31 2.84 4.87
N LYS A 67 -8.52 2.93 3.80
CA LYS A 67 -8.11 4.21 3.21
C LYS A 67 -9.14 4.71 2.21
N ALA A 68 -9.33 6.03 2.11
CA ALA A 68 -10.10 6.62 1.04
C ALA A 68 -9.42 6.37 -0.33
N VAL A 69 -10.22 6.16 -1.38
CA VAL A 69 -9.72 5.93 -2.75
C VAL A 69 -8.88 7.12 -3.23
N THR A 70 -9.28 8.34 -2.87
CA THR A 70 -8.50 9.56 -3.14
C THR A 70 -7.13 9.54 -2.47
N THR A 71 -7.02 9.01 -1.25
CA THR A 71 -5.72 8.84 -0.57
C THR A 71 -4.85 7.81 -1.28
N ILE A 72 -5.45 6.72 -1.79
CA ILE A 72 -4.72 5.71 -2.58
C ILE A 72 -4.17 6.36 -3.85
N ARG A 73 -5.00 7.09 -4.60
CA ARG A 73 -4.59 7.84 -5.81
C ARG A 73 -3.40 8.75 -5.55
N GLN A 74 -3.51 9.62 -4.55
CA GLN A 74 -2.44 10.55 -4.17
C GLN A 74 -1.14 9.83 -3.81
N GLN A 75 -1.24 8.65 -3.21
CA GLN A 75 -0.08 7.83 -2.85
C GLN A 75 0.59 7.26 -4.12
N PHE A 76 -0.19 6.77 -5.06
CA PHE A 76 0.32 6.26 -6.35
C PHE A 76 0.89 7.37 -7.22
N ASP A 77 0.26 8.55 -7.26
CA ASP A 77 0.79 9.73 -7.96
C ASP A 77 2.16 10.11 -7.41
N LEU A 78 2.32 10.12 -6.09
CA LEU A 78 3.60 10.39 -5.44
C LEU A 78 4.65 9.34 -5.82
N TYR A 79 4.28 8.06 -5.86
CA TYR A 79 5.23 7.01 -6.25
C TYR A 79 5.61 7.06 -7.72
N ARG A 80 4.69 7.43 -8.62
CA ARG A 80 5.02 7.74 -10.02
C ARG A 80 5.99 8.91 -10.13
N GLN A 81 5.80 9.96 -9.33
CA GLN A 81 6.72 11.11 -9.32
C GLN A 81 8.12 10.72 -8.83
N ILE A 82 8.23 9.85 -7.81
CA ILE A 82 9.52 9.46 -7.22
C ILE A 82 10.24 8.41 -8.07
N PHE A 83 9.53 7.42 -8.61
CA PHE A 83 10.13 6.24 -9.24
C PHE A 83 9.92 6.14 -10.75
N GLY A 84 9.18 7.09 -11.34
CA GLY A 84 8.83 7.05 -12.76
C GLY A 84 8.11 5.76 -13.12
N ASN A 85 8.47 5.16 -14.26
CA ASN A 85 7.87 3.93 -14.77
C ASN A 85 8.12 2.69 -13.89
N ARG A 86 9.14 2.74 -13.01
CA ARG A 86 9.50 1.62 -12.11
C ARG A 86 8.66 1.56 -10.84
N TYR A 87 7.70 2.47 -10.65
CA TYR A 87 6.90 2.50 -9.43
C TYR A 87 6.19 1.17 -9.14
N ILE A 88 5.64 0.49 -10.15
CA ILE A 88 5.00 -0.82 -9.94
C ILE A 88 6.00 -1.87 -9.47
N ASP A 89 7.19 -1.93 -10.06
CA ASP A 89 8.24 -2.86 -9.66
C ASP A 89 8.66 -2.60 -8.21
N VAL A 90 8.86 -1.33 -7.86
CA VAL A 90 9.22 -0.91 -6.49
C VAL A 90 8.11 -1.30 -5.51
N LEU A 91 6.83 -1.11 -5.85
CA LEU A 91 5.73 -1.45 -4.95
C LEU A 91 5.51 -2.96 -4.82
N SER A 92 5.74 -3.71 -5.89
CA SER A 92 5.56 -5.17 -5.95
C SER A 92 6.54 -5.91 -5.04
N ILE A 93 7.72 -5.34 -4.76
CA ILE A 93 8.71 -5.92 -3.84
C ILE A 93 8.11 -6.14 -2.44
N ASN A 94 7.28 -5.20 -1.96
CA ASN A 94 6.69 -5.32 -0.64
C ASN A 94 5.35 -4.55 -0.55
N PRO A 95 4.22 -5.26 -0.42
CA PRO A 95 2.90 -4.67 -0.20
C PRO A 95 2.81 -3.68 0.97
N ARG A 96 3.71 -3.73 1.95
CA ARG A 96 3.71 -2.78 3.07
C ARG A 96 4.11 -1.36 2.64
N ARG A 97 4.77 -1.19 1.48
CA ARG A 97 5.21 0.12 0.96
C ARG A 97 4.03 1.08 0.72
N LEU A 98 2.84 0.57 0.38
CA LEU A 98 1.63 1.38 0.17
C LEU A 98 0.92 1.80 1.49
N ILE A 99 1.35 1.28 2.65
CA ILE A 99 0.78 1.67 3.95
C ILE A 99 1.40 2.96 4.46
N GLN A 100 2.67 3.23 4.13
CA GLN A 100 3.38 4.43 4.58
C GLN A 100 2.56 5.69 4.30
N GLY A 101 2.47 6.58 5.30
CA GLY A 101 1.70 7.80 5.16
C GLY A 101 2.27 8.71 4.07
N LEU A 102 1.38 9.43 3.37
CA LEU A 102 1.75 10.43 2.36
C LEU A 102 2.73 11.46 2.93
N LYS A 103 2.45 12.00 4.13
CA LYS A 103 3.30 12.99 4.81
C LYS A 103 4.71 12.46 5.08
N THR A 104 4.82 11.26 5.66
CA THR A 104 6.11 10.60 5.91
C THR A 104 6.89 10.39 4.62
N THR A 105 6.22 9.92 3.56
CA THR A 105 6.84 9.69 2.25
C THR A 105 7.39 10.99 1.67
N LYS A 106 6.60 12.08 1.70
CA LYS A 106 7.02 13.41 1.24
C LYS A 106 8.22 13.94 2.05
N ASN A 107 8.16 13.86 3.37
CA ASN A 107 9.22 14.33 4.25
C ASN A 107 10.54 13.59 4.00
N ARG A 108 10.49 12.26 3.88
CA ARG A 108 11.67 11.43 3.60
C ARG A 108 12.24 11.68 2.21
N TYR A 109 11.38 11.79 1.20
CA TYR A 109 11.83 12.10 -0.15
C TYR A 109 12.50 13.48 -0.23
N ALA A 110 11.90 14.51 0.38
CA ALA A 110 12.51 15.84 0.46
C ALA A 110 13.86 15.81 1.19
N PHE A 111 13.97 15.05 2.29
CA PHE A 111 15.24 14.83 2.97
C PHE A 111 16.29 14.21 2.03
N PHE A 112 15.94 13.17 1.28
CA PHE A 112 16.86 12.52 0.35
C PHE A 112 17.35 13.45 -0.76
N VAL A 113 16.44 14.20 -1.38
CA VAL A 113 16.77 15.18 -2.42
C VAL A 113 17.72 16.25 -1.88
N ASN A 114 17.41 16.81 -0.70
CA ASN A 114 18.23 17.86 -0.08
C ASN A 114 19.63 17.38 0.33
N ASN A 115 19.80 16.07 0.54
CA ASN A 115 21.09 15.45 0.92
C ASN A 115 21.77 14.76 -0.27
N ASN A 116 21.31 14.98 -1.52
CA ASN A 116 21.87 14.38 -2.73
C ASN A 116 21.97 12.85 -2.68
N ILE A 117 21.02 12.19 -2.01
CA ILE A 117 20.98 10.73 -1.91
C ILE A 117 20.58 10.14 -3.27
N SER A 118 21.33 9.12 -3.73
CA SER A 118 21.08 8.49 -5.03
C SER A 118 19.72 7.79 -5.08
N GLN A 119 19.14 7.70 -6.29
CA GLN A 119 17.85 7.05 -6.50
C GLN A 119 17.82 5.59 -6.01
N GLU A 120 18.93 4.87 -6.19
CA GLU A 120 19.06 3.49 -5.70
C GLU A 120 18.93 3.41 -4.17
N GLU A 121 19.56 4.34 -3.45
CA GLU A 121 19.41 4.42 -1.99
C GLU A 121 17.99 4.88 -1.59
N ILE A 122 17.35 5.77 -2.36
CA ILE A 122 15.96 6.16 -2.11
C ILE A 122 15.03 4.94 -2.19
N GLU A 123 15.12 4.14 -3.26
CA GLU A 123 14.31 2.93 -3.45
C GLU A 123 14.46 1.92 -2.30
N LYS A 124 15.68 1.78 -1.78
CA LYS A 124 15.98 0.88 -0.65
C LYS A 124 15.47 1.42 0.69
N ASN A 125 15.57 2.73 0.90
CA ASN A 125 15.43 3.32 2.25
C ASN A 125 14.15 4.15 2.47
N LEU A 126 13.37 4.47 1.44
CA LEU A 126 12.16 5.30 1.59
C LEU A 126 11.11 4.69 2.53
N PHE A 127 11.05 3.35 2.58
CA PHE A 127 10.00 2.59 3.25
C PHE A 127 10.47 1.88 4.53
N ILE A 128 11.67 2.16 5.02
CA ILE A 128 12.19 1.53 6.24
C ILE A 128 11.42 2.01 7.47
N SER A 129 11.48 1.24 8.55
CA SER A 129 10.83 1.63 9.81
C SER A 129 11.40 2.96 10.35
N LYS A 130 10.61 3.67 11.17
CA LYS A 130 11.07 4.90 11.84
C LYS A 130 12.39 4.68 12.60
N VAL A 131 12.54 3.54 13.27
CA VAL A 131 13.75 3.16 14.01
C VAL A 131 14.96 2.99 13.08
N GLN A 132 14.79 2.28 11.97
CA GLN A 132 15.85 2.11 10.97
C GLN A 132 16.23 3.45 10.33
N PHE A 133 15.25 4.30 10.04
CA PHE A 133 15.48 5.63 9.47
C PHE A 133 16.30 6.51 10.41
N LYS A 134 15.92 6.59 11.69
CA LYS A 134 16.66 7.32 12.72
C LYS A 134 18.10 6.82 12.85
N ARG A 135 18.30 5.49 12.89
CA ARG A 135 19.64 4.91 13.02
C ARG A 135 20.54 5.23 11.81
N LYS A 136 19.98 5.27 10.60
CA LYS A 136 20.77 5.46 9.37
C LYS A 136 21.04 6.93 9.06
N TYR A 137 20.06 7.80 9.29
CA TYR A 137 20.12 9.21 8.88
C TYR A 137 20.17 10.20 10.04
N ASN A 138 20.20 9.70 11.28
CA ASN A 138 20.25 10.49 12.50
C ASN A 138 19.13 11.55 12.62
N CYS A 139 17.94 11.25 12.09
CA CYS A 139 16.77 12.13 12.14
C CYS A 139 15.46 11.33 12.24
N GLU A 140 14.39 11.93 12.77
CA GLU A 140 13.08 11.30 12.89
C GLU A 140 12.08 11.89 11.89
N LEU A 141 11.72 11.13 10.85
CA LEU A 141 10.78 11.49 9.79
C LEU A 141 9.76 10.38 9.48
#